data_AF-A0A4Z0YR80-F1
#
_entry.id   AF-A0A4Z0YR80-F1
#
_cell.length_a   1.000
_cell.length_b   1.000
_cell.length_c   1.000
_cell.angle_alpha   90.00
_cell.angle_beta   90.00
_cell.angle_gamma   90.00
#
_symmetry.space_group_name_H-M   'P 1'
#
loop_
_entity.id
_entity.type
_entity.pdbx_description
1 polymer ?
#
loop_
_entity_poly.entity_id
_entity_poly.type
_entity_poly.pdbx_seq_one_letter_code
_entity_poly.pdbx_strand_id
1 'polypeptide(L)'
;MNMEIVKRVRPSSIFNFAKASIGNLFLTGSRLFTGSLESAIYLLSTICAVPSTVATLPAINSNFTHHISAGLEDGSQITGQNAISHPSAPTSLPDTATVMPEAPSPSPFTPSSTSSTSTPTPIITTTSATLLLNPLREDAQNVLRETEAHDRIEDATLPGSLPSLRKPYLTFSKSASSPNTNDLPTRISRIWYINPYGHEIYPLSNPKVVAAISHSISIIYSIGSLYTSLIPSLILRGVGQAISSLSSPAQQKILILNSTLDRETGPSSNPLTATDFVRAIARACAESQGHFNTLHSNKNRIDLGVEVAGIDPNEDVNEVRKYVTHVLYLEGEGVPKVNKTELAALGVECVRVYGRRVDGMLRYDEAGLVGALEAVVGKAEVIRSRRNTSRQ
;
A
#
# COMPACT_ATOMS: atom_id res chain seq x y z
N MET A 1 -27.96 -28.54 2.99
CA MET A 1 -27.02 -27.42 2.76
C MET A 1 -26.03 -27.24 3.93
N ASN A 2 -26.49 -27.12 5.19
CA ASN A 2 -25.60 -26.90 6.34
C ASN A 2 -24.58 -28.02 6.63
N MET A 3 -24.84 -29.28 6.28
CA MET A 3 -23.89 -30.38 6.57
C MET A 3 -22.71 -30.50 5.61
N GLU A 4 -22.79 -30.01 4.37
CA GLU A 4 -21.66 -30.13 3.43
C GLU A 4 -20.53 -29.14 3.75
N ILE A 5 -20.89 -27.96 4.27
CA ILE A 5 -19.93 -26.93 4.71
C ILE A 5 -19.09 -27.47 5.88
N VAL A 6 -19.71 -28.23 6.79
CA VAL A 6 -19.03 -28.82 7.96
C VAL A 6 -18.15 -30.01 7.58
N LYS A 7 -18.51 -30.78 6.54
CA LYS A 7 -17.74 -31.97 6.13
C LYS A 7 -16.41 -31.67 5.45
N ARG A 8 -16.17 -30.43 5.00
CA ARG A 8 -14.89 -29.98 4.41
C ARG A 8 -14.03 -29.17 5.38
N VAL A 9 -14.39 -29.13 6.67
CA VAL A 9 -13.66 -28.38 7.69
C VAL A 9 -12.32 -29.05 7.98
N ARG A 10 -11.22 -28.40 7.60
CA ARG A 10 -9.88 -28.72 8.10
C ARG A 10 -9.71 -28.09 9.50
N PRO A 11 -9.07 -28.77 10.48
CA PRO A 11 -8.95 -28.27 11.85
C PRO A 11 -8.17 -26.95 12.02
N SER A 12 -7.32 -26.59 11.05
CA SER A 12 -6.36 -25.47 11.17
C SER A 12 -6.86 -24.12 10.68
N SER A 13 -8.01 -24.03 9.98
CA SER A 13 -8.58 -22.74 9.55
C SER A 13 -10.08 -22.87 9.26
N ILE A 14 -10.91 -22.39 10.19
CA ILE A 14 -12.36 -22.30 9.99
C ILE A 14 -12.66 -20.88 9.51
N PHE A 15 -13.10 -20.74 8.25
CA PHE A 15 -13.55 -19.44 7.76
C PHE A 15 -14.77 -18.97 8.55
N ASN A 16 -14.66 -17.81 9.20
CA ASN A 16 -15.75 -17.26 9.98
C ASN A 16 -16.70 -16.42 9.10
N PHE A 17 -17.77 -17.07 8.64
CA PHE A 17 -18.80 -16.43 7.82
C PHE A 17 -19.51 -15.26 8.51
N ALA A 18 -19.55 -15.21 9.85
CA ALA A 18 -20.25 -14.15 10.58
C ALA A 18 -19.59 -12.77 10.44
N LYS A 19 -18.29 -12.73 10.10
CA LYS A 19 -17.55 -11.47 9.85
C LYS A 19 -17.39 -11.17 8.36
N ALA A 20 -17.92 -12.01 7.47
CA ALA A 20 -17.74 -11.85 6.04
C ALA A 20 -18.65 -10.74 5.47
N SER A 21 -18.08 -9.90 4.61
CA SER A 21 -18.88 -8.95 3.81
C SER A 21 -19.68 -9.72 2.75
N ILE A 22 -21.00 -9.55 2.75
CA ILE A 22 -21.90 -10.16 1.76
C ILE A 22 -21.51 -9.75 0.34
N GLY A 23 -21.14 -8.48 0.13
CA GLY A 23 -20.66 -8.00 -1.17
C GLY A 23 -19.38 -8.70 -1.62
N ASN A 24 -18.45 -8.95 -0.69
CA ASN A 24 -17.22 -9.69 -1.00
C ASN A 24 -17.51 -11.16 -1.32
N LEU A 25 -18.44 -11.80 -0.60
CA LEU A 25 -18.88 -13.17 -0.91
C LEU A 25 -19.51 -13.23 -2.30
N PHE A 26 -20.35 -12.26 -2.66
CA PHE A 26 -20.96 -12.16 -3.98
C PHE A 26 -19.91 -11.99 -5.09
N LEU A 27 -19.00 -11.03 -4.93
CA LEU A 27 -17.93 -10.78 -5.90
C LEU A 27 -17.02 -12.01 -6.06
N THR A 28 -16.71 -12.68 -4.95
CA THR A 28 -15.91 -13.91 -4.96
C THR A 28 -16.63 -15.02 -5.73
N GLY A 29 -17.89 -15.31 -5.41
CA GLY A 29 -18.69 -16.31 -6.10
C GLY A 29 -18.87 -16.01 -7.59
N SER A 30 -19.21 -14.76 -7.92
CA SER A 30 -19.39 -14.31 -9.31
C SER A 30 -18.08 -14.39 -10.11
N ARG A 31 -16.95 -14.04 -9.49
CA ARG A 31 -15.63 -14.17 -10.12
C ARG A 31 -15.28 -15.64 -10.36
N LEU A 32 -15.55 -16.53 -9.40
CA LEU A 32 -15.30 -17.97 -9.57
C LEU A 32 -16.18 -18.57 -10.67
N PHE A 33 -17.43 -18.13 -10.77
CA PHE A 33 -18.37 -18.58 -11.80
C PHE A 33 -17.99 -18.09 -13.20
N THR A 34 -17.64 -16.81 -13.34
CA THR A 34 -17.32 -16.19 -14.64
C THR A 34 -15.86 -16.31 -15.06
N GLY A 35 -14.97 -16.64 -14.13
CA GLY A 35 -13.52 -16.58 -14.32
C GLY A 35 -12.95 -15.17 -14.47
N SER A 36 -13.73 -14.11 -14.19
CA SER A 36 -13.35 -12.72 -14.47
C SER A 36 -13.82 -11.76 -13.37
N LEU A 37 -12.88 -11.00 -12.78
CA LEU A 37 -13.20 -9.96 -11.81
C LEU A 37 -14.03 -8.84 -12.43
N GLU A 38 -13.74 -8.42 -13.66
CA GLU A 38 -14.51 -7.39 -14.36
C GLU A 38 -15.96 -7.82 -14.59
N SER A 39 -16.18 -9.08 -14.97
CA SER A 39 -17.53 -9.61 -15.18
C SER A 39 -18.30 -9.68 -13.87
N ALA A 40 -17.63 -10.04 -12.77
CA ALA A 40 -18.22 -10.02 -11.43
C ALA A 40 -18.61 -8.60 -10.98
N ILE A 41 -17.76 -7.60 -11.24
CA ILE A 41 -18.07 -6.19 -10.97
C ILE A 41 -19.26 -5.74 -11.80
N TYR A 42 -19.27 -6.03 -13.10
CA TYR A 42 -20.37 -5.67 -14.00
C TYR A 42 -21.71 -6.29 -13.56
N LEU A 43 -21.69 -7.56 -13.17
CA LEU A 43 -22.89 -8.25 -12.67
C LEU A 43 -23.40 -7.59 -11.39
N LEU A 44 -22.51 -7.29 -10.44
CA LEU A 44 -22.89 -6.59 -9.21
C LEU A 44 -23.44 -5.19 -9.51
N SER A 45 -22.79 -4.42 -10.38
CA SER A 45 -23.26 -3.09 -10.81
C SER A 45 -24.65 -3.15 -11.43
N THR A 46 -24.93 -4.18 -12.24
CA THR A 46 -26.25 -4.38 -12.86
C THR A 46 -27.32 -4.70 -11.82
N ILE A 47 -27.03 -5.61 -10.89
CA ILE A 47 -27.95 -5.98 -9.80
C ILE A 47 -28.26 -4.78 -8.90
N CYS A 48 -27.25 -3.96 -8.61
CA CYS A 48 -27.40 -2.75 -7.82
C CYS A 48 -27.96 -1.56 -8.61
N ALA A 49 -28.34 -1.75 -9.88
CA ALA A 49 -28.84 -0.71 -10.77
C ALA A 49 -27.94 0.55 -10.83
N VAL A 50 -26.62 0.34 -10.80
CA VAL A 50 -25.64 1.42 -10.95
C VAL A 50 -25.82 2.07 -12.32
N PRO A 51 -25.94 3.42 -12.41
CA PRO A 51 -26.13 4.11 -13.67
C PRO A 51 -25.02 3.81 -14.69
N SER A 52 -25.36 3.74 -15.98
CA SER A 52 -24.39 3.48 -17.05
C SER A 52 -23.32 4.55 -17.23
N THR A 53 -23.52 5.73 -16.60
CA THR A 53 -22.54 6.81 -16.53
C THR A 53 -21.43 6.53 -15.51
N VAL A 54 -21.58 5.52 -14.66
CA VAL A 54 -20.61 5.13 -13.63
C VAL A 54 -20.01 3.78 -14.00
N ALA A 55 -18.68 3.75 -14.15
CA ALA A 55 -17.92 2.54 -14.41
C ALA A 55 -16.94 2.28 -13.26
N THR A 56 -16.93 1.05 -12.74
CA THR A 56 -15.93 0.60 -11.78
C THR A 56 -14.98 -0.36 -12.49
N LEU A 57 -13.71 0.02 -12.59
CA LEU A 57 -12.70 -0.75 -13.30
C LEU A 57 -11.61 -1.22 -12.31
N PRO A 58 -11.22 -2.50 -12.33
CA PRO A 58 -10.07 -2.95 -11.55
C PRO A 58 -8.79 -2.36 -12.16
N ALA A 59 -7.88 -1.87 -11.31
CA ALA A 59 -6.63 -1.25 -11.75
C ALA A 59 -5.73 -2.24 -12.52
N ILE A 60 -5.73 -3.51 -12.10
CA ILE A 60 -5.04 -4.62 -12.77
C ILE A 60 -6.11 -5.64 -13.17
N ASN A 61 -6.13 -6.02 -14.45
CA ASN A 61 -6.99 -7.10 -14.93
C ASN A 61 -6.29 -8.46 -14.72
N SER A 62 -6.36 -8.98 -13.51
CA SER A 62 -5.77 -10.28 -13.18
C SER A 62 -6.60 -11.02 -12.14
N ASN A 63 -6.52 -12.34 -12.19
CA ASN A 63 -7.07 -13.24 -11.19
C ASN A 63 -6.08 -13.54 -10.06
N PHE A 64 -4.83 -13.09 -10.16
CA PHE A 64 -3.83 -13.30 -9.14
C PHE A 64 -3.79 -12.16 -8.14
N THR A 65 -3.54 -12.49 -6.87
CA THR A 65 -3.28 -11.50 -5.84
C THR A 65 -1.95 -10.82 -6.12
N HIS A 66 -1.97 -9.49 -6.19
CA HIS A 66 -0.77 -8.67 -6.30
C HIS A 66 -0.50 -8.05 -4.94
N HIS A 67 0.75 -8.07 -4.52
CA HIS A 67 1.18 -7.49 -3.25
C HIS A 67 2.07 -6.28 -3.53
N ILE A 68 2.11 -5.36 -2.57
CA ILE A 68 2.99 -4.19 -2.62
C ILE A 68 4.01 -4.25 -1.49
N SER A 69 5.19 -3.70 -1.76
CA SER A 69 6.23 -3.47 -0.77
C SER A 69 6.62 -2.00 -0.77
N ALA A 70 7.06 -1.53 0.39
CA ALA A 70 7.53 -0.17 0.62
C ALA A 70 9.00 -0.20 1.02
N GLY A 71 9.79 0.68 0.41
CA GLY A 71 11.13 1.02 0.87
C GLY A 71 11.04 2.28 1.73
N LEU A 72 11.75 2.30 2.86
CA LEU A 72 11.85 3.46 3.72
C LEU A 72 13.11 4.29 3.40
N GLU A 73 13.22 5.49 3.96
CA GLU A 73 14.38 6.37 3.77
C GLU A 73 15.65 5.83 4.46
N ASP A 74 15.50 5.03 5.51
CA ASP A 74 16.62 4.34 6.19
C ASP A 74 17.14 3.10 5.44
N GLY A 75 16.52 2.76 4.30
CA GLY A 75 16.87 1.59 3.48
C GLY A 75 16.17 0.29 3.91
N SER A 76 15.42 0.29 5.01
CA SER A 76 14.59 -0.86 5.40
C SER A 76 13.40 -1.02 4.45
N GLN A 77 12.82 -2.23 4.45
CA GLN A 77 11.70 -2.57 3.57
C GLN A 77 10.55 -3.21 4.36
N ILE A 78 9.32 -2.85 3.99
CA ILE A 78 8.10 -3.39 4.56
C ILE A 78 7.30 -4.04 3.45
N THR A 79 6.95 -5.31 3.62
CA THR A 79 6.22 -6.09 2.62
C THR A 79 4.79 -6.35 3.06
N GLY A 80 3.83 -6.06 2.16
CA GLY A 80 2.41 -6.26 2.36
C GLY A 80 1.67 -4.97 2.71
N GLN A 81 0.57 -4.70 2.01
CA GLN A 81 -0.25 -3.49 2.18
C GLN A 81 -0.63 -3.24 3.64
N ASN A 82 -1.09 -4.28 4.34
CA ASN A 82 -1.54 -4.15 5.73
C ASN A 82 -0.37 -3.87 6.70
N ALA A 83 0.83 -4.37 6.42
CA ALA A 83 2.01 -4.05 7.22
C ALA A 83 2.47 -2.61 7.02
N ILE A 84 2.27 -2.06 5.81
CA ILE A 84 2.57 -0.66 5.49
C ILE A 84 1.57 0.28 6.17
N SER A 85 0.27 -0.01 6.11
CA SER A 85 -0.77 0.85 6.71
C SER A 85 -0.91 0.65 8.23
N HIS A 86 -0.57 -0.54 8.72
CA HIS A 86 -0.69 -0.95 10.12
C HIS A 86 0.56 -1.73 10.55
N PRO A 87 1.71 -1.04 10.75
CA PRO A 87 2.90 -1.69 11.28
C PRO A 87 2.55 -2.34 12.61
N SER A 88 2.56 -3.67 12.65
CA SER A 88 2.58 -4.41 13.91
C SER A 88 3.96 -4.21 14.53
N ALA A 89 4.07 -4.31 15.87
CA ALA A 89 5.35 -4.17 16.56
C ALA A 89 6.47 -4.97 15.83
N PRO A 90 7.66 -4.38 15.64
CA PRO A 90 8.70 -4.98 14.80
C PRO A 90 9.07 -6.36 15.34
N THR A 91 8.95 -7.37 14.49
CA THR A 91 9.45 -8.74 14.79
C THR A 91 10.66 -9.10 13.93
N SER A 92 11.33 -8.13 13.31
CA SER A 92 12.45 -8.41 12.40
C SER A 92 13.77 -8.58 13.14
N LEU A 93 14.30 -9.80 13.13
CA LEU A 93 15.72 -9.99 12.80
C LEU A 93 15.87 -9.82 11.27
N PRO A 94 16.99 -9.25 10.78
CA PRO A 94 17.18 -8.97 9.36
C PRO A 94 17.33 -10.24 8.51
N ASP A 95 16.64 -10.26 7.37
CA ASP A 95 16.81 -11.24 6.28
C ASP A 95 18.16 -11.02 5.57
N THR A 96 19.26 -11.37 6.23
CA THR A 96 20.55 -11.53 5.55
C THR A 96 20.83 -13.02 5.47
N ALA A 97 20.55 -13.61 4.31
CA ALA A 97 21.01 -14.95 3.96
C ALA A 97 22.54 -14.95 3.86
N THR A 98 23.21 -15.04 5.01
CA THR A 98 24.64 -15.33 5.07
C THR A 98 24.77 -16.84 4.86
N VAL A 99 25.24 -17.24 3.68
CA VAL A 99 25.68 -18.61 3.40
C VAL A 99 26.77 -18.95 4.42
N MET A 100 26.46 -19.81 5.38
CA MET A 100 27.46 -20.37 6.27
C MET A 100 28.17 -21.55 5.57
N PRO A 101 29.51 -21.65 5.66
CA PRO A 101 30.24 -22.76 5.07
C PRO A 101 30.01 -24.05 5.84
N GLU A 102 29.83 -25.12 5.08
CA GLU A 102 29.64 -26.50 5.51
C GLU A 102 30.82 -26.98 6.39
N ALA A 103 30.53 -27.39 7.63
CA ALA A 103 31.51 -28.02 8.51
C ALA A 103 31.56 -29.54 8.24
N PRO A 104 32.75 -30.17 8.24
CA PRO A 104 32.92 -31.52 7.73
C PRO A 104 32.43 -32.59 8.72
N SER A 105 31.87 -33.66 8.16
CA SER A 105 31.46 -34.88 8.85
C SER A 105 32.60 -35.58 9.60
N PRO A 106 32.40 -36.13 10.81
CA PRO A 106 33.35 -37.05 11.42
C PRO A 106 33.05 -38.50 11.04
N SER A 107 34.09 -39.20 10.60
CA SER A 107 34.16 -40.66 10.39
C SER A 107 34.45 -41.41 11.71
N PRO A 108 34.33 -42.76 11.74
CA PRO A 108 33.75 -43.50 12.87
C PRO A 108 34.76 -44.01 13.90
N PHE A 109 34.32 -44.21 15.15
CA PHE A 109 35.05 -44.97 16.16
C PHE A 109 34.19 -46.11 16.75
N THR A 110 34.77 -47.30 16.72
CA THR A 110 34.33 -48.61 17.24
C THR A 110 34.51 -48.74 18.78
N PRO A 111 33.93 -49.78 19.42
CA PRO A 111 33.40 -49.72 20.78
C PRO A 111 34.31 -50.31 21.86
N SER A 112 34.04 -49.97 23.14
CA SER A 112 34.45 -50.79 24.28
C SER A 112 33.50 -50.66 25.48
N SER A 113 33.21 -51.84 26.03
CA SER A 113 32.39 -52.26 27.18
C SER A 113 32.73 -51.66 28.55
N THR A 114 31.73 -51.49 29.44
CA THR A 114 31.51 -52.28 30.69
C THR A 114 30.28 -51.81 31.55
N SER A 115 29.59 -52.81 32.12
CA SER A 115 28.70 -52.94 33.32
C SER A 115 28.58 -51.77 34.33
N SER A 116 27.52 -51.51 35.13
CA SER A 116 26.39 -52.31 35.68
C SER A 116 25.40 -51.43 36.50
N THR A 117 24.10 -51.76 36.42
CA THR A 117 23.04 -51.90 37.47
C THR A 117 22.84 -50.92 38.65
N SER A 118 21.62 -50.36 38.77
CA SER A 118 20.66 -50.40 39.92
C SER A 118 19.94 -49.07 40.28
N THR A 119 18.61 -49.16 40.37
CA THR A 119 17.62 -48.25 41.02
C THR A 119 17.57 -48.49 42.55
N PRO A 120 16.88 -47.71 43.46
CA PRO A 120 15.74 -46.78 43.26
C PRO A 120 15.71 -45.46 44.11
N THR A 121 14.67 -44.64 43.88
CA THR A 121 14.16 -43.41 44.58
C THR A 121 14.02 -43.51 46.12
N PRO A 122 13.98 -42.39 46.93
CA PRO A 122 12.87 -41.39 46.95
C PRO A 122 13.12 -39.91 47.46
N ILE A 123 12.12 -39.04 47.17
CA ILE A 123 11.57 -37.84 47.89
C ILE A 123 12.39 -36.53 48.13
N ILE A 124 11.92 -35.46 47.45
CA ILE A 124 11.69 -34.03 47.79
C ILE A 124 12.65 -33.29 48.75
N THR A 125 13.30 -32.20 48.28
CA THR A 125 13.29 -30.85 48.92
C THR A 125 13.74 -29.76 47.93
N THR A 126 12.99 -28.66 47.95
CA THR A 126 13.08 -27.37 47.25
C THR A 126 14.41 -26.63 47.48
N THR A 127 15.05 -26.11 46.42
CA THR A 127 15.56 -24.72 46.39
C THR A 127 16.01 -24.27 45.01
N SER A 128 15.78 -22.98 44.78
CA SER A 128 15.85 -22.21 43.54
C SER A 128 17.24 -22.14 42.91
N ALA A 129 17.32 -22.43 41.61
CA ALA A 129 18.38 -21.94 40.75
C ALA A 129 17.73 -21.24 39.56
N THR A 130 17.73 -19.92 39.62
CA THR A 130 17.25 -18.98 38.61
C THR A 130 18.01 -19.19 37.30
N LEU A 131 17.42 -19.90 36.33
CA LEU A 131 17.86 -19.81 34.94
C LEU A 131 17.27 -18.53 34.36
N LEU A 132 18.13 -17.52 34.20
CA LEU A 132 17.87 -16.31 33.42
C LEU A 132 17.58 -16.72 31.97
N LEU A 133 16.30 -16.92 31.66
CA LEU A 133 15.81 -17.09 30.30
C LEU A 133 15.92 -15.74 29.58
N ASN A 134 16.79 -15.67 28.58
CA ASN A 134 16.90 -14.54 27.68
C ASN A 134 15.58 -14.35 26.91
N PRO A 135 14.91 -13.18 26.99
CA PRO A 135 13.61 -12.94 26.33
C PRO A 135 13.65 -13.10 24.80
N LEU A 136 14.82 -12.89 24.19
CA LEU A 136 15.01 -12.88 22.74
C LEU A 136 14.87 -14.26 22.06
N ARG A 137 14.99 -15.36 22.82
CA ARG A 137 14.99 -16.73 22.25
C ARG A 137 13.60 -17.35 22.18
N GLU A 138 12.70 -16.95 23.09
CA GLU A 138 11.29 -17.38 23.07
C GLU A 138 10.52 -16.71 21.94
N ASP A 139 10.79 -15.43 21.64
CA ASP A 139 10.12 -14.71 20.54
C ASP A 139 10.45 -15.33 19.17
N ALA A 140 11.71 -15.68 18.91
CA ALA A 140 12.11 -16.34 17.66
C ALA A 140 11.49 -17.75 17.51
N GLN A 141 11.40 -18.50 18.61
CA GLN A 141 10.79 -19.83 18.61
C GLN A 141 9.26 -19.77 18.50
N ASN A 142 8.63 -18.74 19.05
CA ASN A 142 7.20 -18.48 18.88
C ASN A 142 6.87 -18.10 17.44
N VAL A 143 7.69 -17.28 16.79
CA VAL A 143 7.54 -16.93 15.36
C VAL A 143 7.74 -18.15 14.47
N LEU A 144 8.72 -19.01 14.74
CA LEU A 144 8.93 -20.27 14.02
C LEU A 144 7.75 -21.23 14.20
N ARG A 145 7.25 -21.40 15.43
CA ARG A 145 6.07 -22.24 15.72
C ARG A 145 4.78 -21.70 15.11
N GLU A 146 4.58 -20.38 15.14
CA GLU A 146 3.49 -19.75 14.40
C GLU A 146 3.68 -20.04 12.91
N THR A 147 4.83 -19.76 12.32
CA THR A 147 5.10 -19.96 10.88
C THR A 147 4.90 -21.41 10.43
N GLU A 148 5.39 -22.39 11.20
CA GLU A 148 5.19 -23.83 10.96
C GLU A 148 3.72 -24.27 11.10
N ALA A 149 2.95 -23.64 12.00
CA ALA A 149 1.50 -23.85 12.08
C ALA A 149 0.77 -23.26 10.86
N HIS A 150 1.27 -22.17 10.28
CA HIS A 150 0.72 -21.53 9.08
C HIS A 150 1.09 -22.24 7.77
N ASP A 151 2.17 -23.02 7.71
CA ASP A 151 2.45 -23.91 6.56
C ASP A 151 1.35 -24.98 6.38
N ARG A 152 0.54 -25.24 7.41
CA ARG A 152 -0.65 -26.13 7.35
C ARG A 152 -1.95 -25.39 7.00
N ILE A 153 -1.91 -24.07 6.77
CA ILE A 153 -3.06 -23.21 6.41
C ILE A 153 -2.92 -22.84 4.92
N GLU A 154 -2.90 -23.88 4.09
CA GLU A 154 -2.75 -23.76 2.64
C GLU A 154 -4.15 -23.78 2.01
N ASP A 155 -4.75 -22.61 1.77
CA ASP A 155 -5.97 -22.53 0.94
C ASP A 155 -6.15 -21.22 0.15
N ALA A 156 -5.21 -20.27 0.19
CA ALA A 156 -5.27 -19.06 -0.65
C ALA A 156 -3.90 -18.49 -1.08
N THR A 157 -2.79 -19.05 -0.59
CA THR A 157 -1.42 -18.59 -0.87
C THR A 157 -0.64 -19.69 -1.58
N LEU A 158 0.11 -19.34 -2.63
CA LEU A 158 0.93 -20.32 -3.36
C LEU A 158 2.02 -20.91 -2.43
N PRO A 159 2.39 -22.19 -2.59
CA PRO A 159 3.51 -22.77 -1.85
C PRO A 159 4.76 -21.91 -2.00
N GLY A 160 5.45 -21.63 -0.88
CA GLY A 160 6.64 -20.77 -0.86
C GLY A 160 6.39 -19.26 -0.84
N SER A 161 5.13 -18.80 -0.73
CA SER A 161 4.83 -17.36 -0.58
C SER A 161 5.48 -16.78 0.68
N LEU A 162 5.87 -15.50 0.69
CA LEU A 162 6.47 -14.84 1.84
C LEU A 162 5.60 -14.95 3.10
N PRO A 163 6.14 -15.34 4.27
CA PRO A 163 5.37 -15.46 5.51
C PRO A 163 4.63 -14.19 5.92
N SER A 164 5.22 -13.01 5.65
CA SER A 164 4.61 -11.70 5.93
C SER A 164 3.29 -11.48 5.19
N LEU A 165 3.09 -12.10 4.03
CA LEU A 165 1.88 -11.99 3.22
C LEU A 165 0.77 -12.97 3.65
N ARG A 166 1.08 -13.93 4.53
CA ARG A 166 0.13 -14.99 4.96
C ARG A 166 -0.67 -14.63 6.21
N LYS A 167 -0.36 -13.50 6.87
CA LYS A 167 -1.03 -13.11 8.13
C LYS A 167 -2.50 -12.70 7.90
N PRO A 168 -3.47 -13.25 8.64
CA PRO A 168 -4.87 -12.85 8.55
C PRO A 168 -5.12 -11.53 9.30
N TYR A 169 -5.44 -10.47 8.56
CA TYR A 169 -5.74 -9.16 9.14
C TYR A 169 -7.24 -8.97 9.35
N LEU A 170 -7.79 -9.63 10.37
CA LEU A 170 -9.24 -9.61 10.67
C LEU A 170 -9.68 -8.46 11.59
N THR A 171 -8.74 -7.78 12.25
CA THR A 171 -9.03 -6.67 13.17
C THR A 171 -8.49 -5.37 12.61
N PHE A 172 -9.37 -4.61 11.96
CA PHE A 172 -9.10 -3.28 11.45
C PHE A 172 -9.48 -2.25 12.51
N SER A 173 -8.52 -1.47 12.99
CA SER A 173 -8.85 -0.22 13.69
C SER A 173 -7.94 0.91 13.21
N LYS A 174 -8.58 1.88 12.54
CA LYS A 174 -7.98 3.16 12.17
C LYS A 174 -8.12 4.20 13.31
N SER A 175 -8.64 3.80 14.49
CA SER A 175 -8.83 4.73 15.61
C SER A 175 -7.50 5.09 16.27
N ALA A 176 -7.31 6.38 16.53
CA ALA A 176 -6.16 6.97 17.23
C ALA A 176 -6.07 6.58 18.72
N SER A 177 -6.89 5.65 19.20
CA SER A 177 -7.08 5.30 20.61
C SER A 177 -6.44 3.97 21.04
N SER A 178 -5.69 3.29 20.16
CA SER A 178 -4.97 2.08 20.55
C SER A 178 -3.58 2.43 21.12
N PRO A 179 -3.20 1.96 22.33
CA PRO A 179 -1.97 2.39 23.02
C PRO A 179 -0.66 1.91 22.39
N ASN A 180 -0.71 1.01 21.40
CA ASN A 180 0.46 0.36 20.80
C ASN A 180 0.48 0.52 19.27
N THR A 181 0.45 1.75 18.76
CA THR A 181 0.50 1.99 17.30
C THR A 181 1.55 3.03 16.96
N ASN A 182 2.78 2.57 16.78
CA ASN A 182 3.91 3.40 16.40
C ASN A 182 3.78 3.79 14.92
N ASP A 183 4.04 5.06 14.59
CA ASP A 183 4.25 5.49 13.21
C ASP A 183 5.43 4.72 12.59
N LEU A 184 5.55 4.80 11.26
CA LEU A 184 6.76 4.30 10.60
C LEU A 184 8.00 5.05 11.10
N PRO A 185 9.14 4.38 11.29
CA PRO A 185 10.35 5.00 11.85
C PRO A 185 10.90 6.10 10.95
N THR A 186 10.80 5.93 9.64
CA THR A 186 11.18 6.91 8.62
C THR A 186 10.14 6.97 7.51
N ARG A 187 10.20 8.00 6.66
CA ARG A 187 9.23 8.16 5.56
C ARG A 187 9.40 7.04 4.53
N ILE A 188 8.31 6.69 3.85
CA ILE A 188 8.37 5.81 2.69
C ILE A 188 9.07 6.55 1.56
N SER A 189 10.12 5.95 1.03
CA SER A 189 10.85 6.43 -0.12
C SER A 189 10.25 5.92 -1.42
N ARG A 190 9.72 4.69 -1.48
CA ARG A 190 9.18 4.07 -2.71
C ARG A 190 8.16 2.98 -2.43
N ILE A 191 7.20 2.79 -3.34
CA ILE A 191 6.29 1.63 -3.39
C ILE A 191 6.48 0.88 -4.71
N TRP A 192 6.50 -0.46 -4.67
CA TRP A 192 6.51 -1.31 -5.87
C TRP A 192 5.66 -2.56 -5.66
N TYR A 193 5.27 -3.19 -6.77
CA TYR A 193 4.58 -4.47 -6.73
C TYR A 193 5.58 -5.62 -6.59
N ILE A 194 5.20 -6.64 -5.83
CA ILE A 194 5.94 -7.89 -5.70
C ILE A 194 5.05 -9.08 -6.06
N ASN A 195 5.69 -10.15 -6.52
CA ASN A 195 5.04 -11.46 -6.57
C ASN A 195 4.95 -12.06 -5.15
N PRO A 196 4.22 -13.17 -4.97
CA PRO A 196 4.12 -13.82 -3.66
C PRO A 196 5.47 -14.27 -3.07
N TYR A 197 6.53 -14.38 -3.88
CA TYR A 197 7.88 -14.78 -3.48
C TYR A 197 8.79 -13.62 -3.09
N GLY A 198 8.30 -12.37 -3.17
CA GLY A 198 9.07 -11.18 -2.81
C GLY A 198 9.84 -10.52 -3.96
N HIS A 199 9.79 -11.05 -5.17
CA HIS A 199 10.45 -10.42 -6.32
C HIS A 199 9.62 -9.26 -6.85
N GLU A 200 10.28 -8.13 -7.15
CA GLU A 200 9.64 -6.99 -7.79
C GLU A 200 9.06 -7.38 -9.16
N ILE A 201 7.83 -6.94 -9.41
CA ILE A 201 7.10 -7.15 -10.66
C ILE A 201 6.53 -5.83 -11.16
N TYR A 202 6.26 -5.77 -12.47
CA TYR A 202 5.70 -4.60 -13.13
C TYR A 202 4.39 -4.94 -13.82
N PRO A 203 3.29 -5.06 -13.06
CA PRO A 203 2.00 -5.40 -13.64
C PRO A 203 1.56 -4.31 -14.63
N LEU A 204 0.93 -4.75 -15.72
CA LEU A 204 0.29 -3.85 -16.66
C LEU A 204 -1.01 -3.32 -16.04
N SER A 205 -1.27 -2.03 -16.27
CA SER A 205 -2.58 -1.47 -15.96
C SER A 205 -3.66 -2.06 -16.86
N ASN A 206 -4.89 -2.03 -16.37
CA ASN A 206 -6.05 -2.37 -17.18
C ASN A 206 -6.18 -1.40 -18.37
N PRO A 207 -6.20 -1.88 -19.62
CA PRO A 207 -6.33 -1.02 -20.79
C PRO A 207 -7.59 -0.13 -20.78
N LYS A 208 -8.68 -0.59 -20.16
CA LYS A 208 -9.91 0.21 -19.99
C LYS A 208 -9.68 1.42 -19.08
N VAL A 209 -8.84 1.27 -18.05
CA VAL A 209 -8.46 2.38 -17.15
C VAL A 209 -7.63 3.41 -17.91
N VAL A 210 -6.62 2.96 -18.66
CA VAL A 210 -5.79 3.84 -19.50
C VAL A 210 -6.66 4.58 -20.52
N ALA A 211 -7.56 3.88 -21.20
CA ALA A 211 -8.49 4.49 -22.15
C ALA A 211 -9.42 5.52 -21.47
N ALA A 212 -9.95 5.21 -20.29
CA ALA A 212 -10.80 6.14 -19.53
C ALA A 212 -10.02 7.41 -19.13
N ILE A 213 -8.77 7.27 -18.70
CA ILE A 213 -7.88 8.39 -18.39
C ILE A 213 -7.66 9.26 -19.63
N SER A 214 -7.30 8.68 -20.77
CA SER A 214 -7.02 9.42 -22.00
C SER A 214 -8.20 10.24 -22.53
N HIS A 215 -9.44 9.80 -22.27
CA HIS A 215 -10.66 10.51 -22.68
C HIS A 215 -11.26 11.40 -21.58
N SER A 216 -10.63 11.44 -20.39
CA SER A 216 -11.12 12.23 -19.28
C SER A 216 -10.90 13.73 -19.48
N ILE A 217 -11.86 14.52 -19.01
CA ILE A 217 -11.73 15.98 -18.89
C ILE A 217 -11.10 16.30 -17.53
N SER A 218 -11.42 15.55 -16.50
CA SER A 218 -10.89 15.76 -15.15
C SER A 218 -10.53 14.42 -14.52
N ILE A 219 -9.36 14.40 -13.88
CA ILE A 219 -8.91 13.30 -13.02
C ILE A 219 -8.98 13.79 -11.58
N ILE A 220 -9.59 12.99 -10.72
CA ILE A 220 -9.67 13.27 -9.30
C ILE A 220 -8.91 12.16 -8.55
N TYR A 221 -7.79 12.51 -7.94
CA TYR A 221 -7.16 11.69 -6.91
C TYR A 221 -7.94 11.92 -5.62
N SER A 222 -8.86 10.99 -5.34
CA SER A 222 -9.78 11.08 -4.23
C SER A 222 -9.08 10.99 -2.87
N ILE A 223 -9.85 11.23 -1.80
CA ILE A 223 -9.44 11.01 -0.42
C ILE A 223 -9.11 9.53 -0.23
N GLY A 224 -7.92 9.23 0.26
CA GLY A 224 -7.42 7.86 0.40
C GLY A 224 -5.97 7.83 0.84
N SER A 225 -5.53 6.70 1.38
CA SER A 225 -4.16 6.57 1.85
C SER A 225 -3.16 6.68 0.69
N LEU A 226 -2.14 7.53 0.88
CA LEU A 226 -1.25 7.91 -0.21
C LEU A 226 -0.54 6.68 -0.78
N TYR A 227 0.19 5.94 0.04
CA TYR A 227 1.06 4.84 -0.36
C TYR A 227 0.35 3.50 -0.49
N THR A 228 -0.79 3.31 0.18
CA THR A 228 -1.55 2.05 0.12
C THR A 228 -2.82 2.10 -0.72
N SER A 229 -3.25 3.28 -1.22
CA SER A 229 -4.41 3.41 -2.11
C SER A 229 -4.10 4.15 -3.42
N LEU A 230 -3.57 5.38 -3.34
CA LEU A 230 -3.34 6.20 -4.54
C LEU A 230 -2.12 5.72 -5.34
N ILE A 231 -0.95 5.68 -4.71
CA ILE A 231 0.33 5.35 -5.36
C ILE A 231 0.30 3.97 -6.04
N PRO A 232 -0.24 2.88 -5.45
CA PRO A 232 -0.32 1.59 -6.14
C PRO A 232 -1.09 1.66 -7.47
N SER A 233 -2.10 2.51 -7.56
CA SER A 233 -2.86 2.70 -8.80
C SER A 233 -2.08 3.51 -9.86
N LEU A 234 -1.14 4.35 -9.43
CA LEU A 234 -0.39 5.28 -10.28
C LEU A 234 0.92 4.70 -10.82
N ILE A 235 1.57 3.81 -10.07
CA ILE A 235 2.83 3.16 -10.50
C ILE A 235 2.63 2.09 -11.59
N LEU A 236 1.39 1.72 -11.89
CA LEU A 236 1.06 0.73 -12.92
C LEU A 236 1.47 1.23 -14.31
N ARG A 237 2.13 0.36 -15.08
CA ARG A 237 2.67 0.74 -16.39
C ARG A 237 1.59 1.34 -17.29
N GLY A 238 1.92 2.48 -17.89
CA GLY A 238 1.05 3.22 -18.81
C GLY A 238 0.13 4.26 -18.15
N VAL A 239 -0.07 4.21 -16.83
CA VAL A 239 -0.95 5.17 -16.14
C VAL A 239 -0.38 6.58 -16.19
N GLY A 240 0.88 6.77 -15.80
CA GLY A 240 1.52 8.08 -15.82
C GLY A 240 1.62 8.67 -17.23
N GLN A 241 1.89 7.85 -18.25
CA GLN A 241 1.88 8.28 -19.65
C GLN A 241 0.49 8.79 -20.06
N ALA A 242 -0.57 8.08 -19.68
CA ALA A 242 -1.93 8.48 -19.99
C ALA A 242 -2.29 9.80 -19.30
N ILE A 243 -1.90 9.98 -18.04
CA ILE A 243 -2.13 11.21 -17.28
C ILE A 243 -1.32 12.37 -17.87
N SER A 244 -0.04 12.19 -18.16
CA SER A 244 0.83 13.25 -18.68
C SER A 244 0.42 13.70 -20.08
N SER A 245 -0.16 12.81 -20.89
CA SER A 245 -0.69 13.14 -22.23
C SER A 245 -1.85 14.14 -22.20
N LEU A 246 -2.51 14.32 -21.05
CA LEU A 246 -3.56 15.31 -20.84
C LEU A 246 -2.94 16.72 -20.64
N SER A 247 -2.44 17.31 -21.72
CA SER A 247 -1.71 18.58 -21.68
C SER A 247 -2.58 19.82 -21.94
N SER A 248 -3.88 19.65 -22.16
CA SER A 248 -4.77 20.79 -22.39
C SER A 248 -5.06 21.53 -21.08
N PRO A 249 -5.03 22.88 -21.05
CA PRO A 249 -5.52 23.67 -19.91
C PRO A 249 -6.97 23.40 -19.48
N ALA A 250 -7.78 22.77 -20.35
CA ALA A 250 -9.13 22.34 -20.02
C ALA A 250 -9.17 20.96 -19.33
N GLN A 251 -8.03 20.29 -19.20
CA GLN A 251 -7.93 19.01 -18.50
C GLN A 251 -7.39 19.22 -17.09
N GLN A 252 -8.19 18.89 -16.08
CA GLN A 252 -7.84 19.12 -14.68
C GLN A 252 -7.38 17.83 -14.01
N LYS A 253 -6.40 17.94 -13.13
CA LYS A 253 -5.83 16.84 -12.33
C LYS A 253 -5.83 17.28 -10.89
N ILE A 254 -6.81 16.82 -10.14
CA ILE A 254 -7.24 17.38 -8.86
C ILE A 254 -6.89 16.39 -7.76
N LEU A 255 -6.04 16.78 -6.82
CA LEU A 255 -5.75 16.02 -5.61
C LEU A 255 -6.63 16.52 -4.48
N ILE A 256 -7.37 15.61 -3.83
CA ILE A 256 -8.09 15.91 -2.59
C ILE A 256 -7.28 15.34 -1.42
N LEU A 257 -6.76 16.21 -0.55
CA LEU A 257 -5.94 15.78 0.59
C LEU A 257 -6.78 15.09 1.67
N ASN A 258 -6.15 14.20 2.43
CA ASN A 258 -6.81 13.53 3.55
C ASN A 258 -7.14 14.52 4.67
N SER A 259 -8.24 14.27 5.38
CA SER A 259 -8.63 15.07 6.54
C SER A 259 -7.83 14.75 7.81
N THR A 260 -7.06 13.67 7.78
CA THR A 260 -6.08 13.26 8.80
C THR A 260 -4.91 12.59 8.11
N LEU A 261 -3.69 12.84 8.58
CA LEU A 261 -2.50 12.12 8.13
C LEU A 261 -2.61 10.63 8.49
N ASP A 262 -2.20 9.78 7.55
CA ASP A 262 -2.11 8.34 7.78
C ASP A 262 -0.74 7.98 8.37
N ARG A 263 -0.64 6.85 9.06
CA ARG A 263 0.62 6.37 9.66
C ARG A 263 1.74 6.16 8.65
N GLU A 264 1.38 5.84 7.41
CA GLU A 264 2.31 5.67 6.29
C GLU A 264 2.87 7.00 5.74
N THR A 265 2.32 8.14 6.19
CA THR A 265 2.68 9.47 5.68
C THR A 265 3.78 10.16 6.49
N GLY A 266 4.66 9.36 7.10
CA GLY A 266 5.85 9.78 7.84
C GLY A 266 5.67 9.72 9.36
N PRO A 267 6.79 9.76 10.12
CA PRO A 267 6.74 9.81 11.58
C PRO A 267 6.10 11.12 12.05
N SER A 268 5.46 11.10 13.22
CA SER A 268 4.91 12.31 13.87
C SER A 268 5.92 13.46 14.01
N SER A 269 7.23 13.15 14.09
CA SER A 269 8.30 14.15 14.14
C SER A 269 8.55 14.87 12.81
N ASN A 270 8.25 14.22 11.68
CA ASN A 270 8.47 14.75 10.34
C ASN A 270 7.39 14.27 9.33
N PRO A 271 6.12 14.67 9.52
CA PRO A 271 5.02 14.24 8.66
C PRO A 271 5.10 14.85 7.26
N LEU A 272 4.57 14.15 6.26
CA LEU A 272 4.49 14.64 4.88
C LEU A 272 3.62 15.90 4.79
N THR A 273 4.10 16.87 4.03
CA THR A 273 3.37 18.08 3.67
C THR A 273 2.54 17.86 2.41
N ALA A 274 1.62 18.78 2.10
CA ALA A 274 0.88 18.74 0.84
C ALA A 274 1.81 18.75 -0.39
N THR A 275 2.94 19.46 -0.31
CA THR A 275 3.93 19.47 -1.39
C THR A 275 4.56 18.09 -1.56
N ASP A 276 4.85 17.38 -0.46
CA ASP A 276 5.38 16.02 -0.53
C ASP A 276 4.36 15.03 -1.14
N PHE A 277 3.07 15.18 -0.84
CA PHE A 277 2.01 14.39 -1.49
C PHE A 277 2.00 14.57 -3.01
N VAL A 278 2.09 15.83 -3.46
CA VAL A 278 2.13 16.17 -4.88
C VAL A 278 3.36 15.59 -5.56
N ARG A 279 4.55 15.72 -4.93
CA ARG A 279 5.79 15.13 -5.44
C ARG A 279 5.73 13.60 -5.48
N ALA A 280 5.16 12.97 -4.47
CA ALA A 280 4.99 11.51 -4.43
C ALA A 280 4.11 11.00 -5.59
N ILE A 281 3.01 11.70 -5.90
CA ILE A 281 2.14 11.39 -7.04
C ILE A 281 2.89 11.57 -8.37
N ALA A 282 3.56 12.71 -8.54
CA ALA A 282 4.32 13.00 -9.75
C ALA A 282 5.38 11.93 -10.00
N ARG A 283 6.10 11.55 -8.94
CA ARG A 283 7.09 10.49 -8.97
C ARG A 283 6.50 9.14 -9.33
N ALA A 284 5.41 8.73 -8.69
CA ALA A 284 4.75 7.45 -9.01
C ALA A 284 4.34 7.38 -10.49
N CYS A 285 3.83 8.49 -11.04
CA CYS A 285 3.48 8.57 -12.44
C CYS A 285 4.72 8.53 -13.36
N ALA A 286 5.83 9.17 -12.97
CA ALA A 286 7.10 9.07 -13.70
C ALA A 286 7.66 7.63 -13.69
N GLU A 287 7.64 6.96 -12.54
CA GLU A 287 8.07 5.57 -12.39
C GLU A 287 7.25 4.61 -13.28
N SER A 288 5.94 4.86 -13.43
CA SER A 288 5.09 4.07 -14.31
C SER A 288 5.48 4.11 -15.80
N GLN A 289 6.27 5.10 -16.20
CA GLN A 289 6.81 5.27 -17.55
C GLN A 289 8.21 4.66 -17.72
N GLY A 290 8.77 4.07 -16.66
CA GLY A 290 10.15 3.57 -16.64
C GLY A 290 11.19 4.61 -16.23
N HIS A 291 10.78 5.81 -15.81
CA HIS A 291 11.69 6.84 -15.28
C HIS A 291 11.95 6.60 -13.78
N PHE A 292 12.81 5.64 -13.46
CA PHE A 292 13.10 5.27 -12.06
C PHE A 292 14.05 6.24 -11.33
N ASN A 293 14.75 7.13 -12.05
CA ASN A 293 15.89 7.90 -11.53
C ASN A 293 15.67 9.43 -11.47
N THR A 294 14.52 9.95 -11.87
CA THR A 294 14.36 11.40 -12.10
C THR A 294 14.17 12.25 -10.83
N LEU A 295 13.79 11.67 -9.69
CA LEU A 295 13.46 12.44 -8.47
C LEU A 295 14.24 12.03 -7.20
N HIS A 296 15.16 11.06 -7.30
CA HIS A 296 15.94 10.54 -6.16
C HIS A 296 17.41 11.00 -6.12
N SER A 297 17.87 11.73 -7.12
CA SER A 297 19.26 12.20 -7.18
C SER A 297 19.46 13.44 -6.31
N ASN A 298 19.39 13.29 -4.98
CA ASN A 298 19.94 14.32 -4.09
C ASN A 298 20.54 13.81 -2.76
N LYS A 299 20.51 12.50 -2.45
CA LYS A 299 21.17 12.00 -1.22
C LYS A 299 22.16 10.84 -1.36
N ASN A 300 22.01 9.93 -2.35
CA ASN A 300 22.82 8.70 -2.39
C ASN A 300 23.57 8.41 -3.71
N ARG A 301 23.84 9.41 -4.57
CA ARG A 301 24.56 9.20 -5.86
C ARG A 301 26.01 9.69 -5.88
N ILE A 302 26.71 9.62 -4.74
CA ILE A 302 28.15 9.97 -4.67
C ILE A 302 29.06 8.82 -5.18
N ASP A 303 28.54 7.61 -5.42
CA ASP A 303 29.40 6.41 -5.58
C ASP A 303 29.57 5.86 -7.02
N LEU A 304 28.98 6.50 -8.03
CA LEU A 304 29.25 6.18 -9.44
C LEU A 304 29.54 7.50 -10.17
N GLY A 305 30.83 7.81 -10.32
CA GLY A 305 31.41 9.06 -10.85
C GLY A 305 30.96 9.50 -12.25
N VAL A 306 29.66 9.69 -12.42
CA VAL A 306 29.03 10.38 -13.53
C VAL A 306 28.79 11.81 -13.04
N GLU A 307 29.52 12.77 -13.59
CA GLU A 307 29.29 14.20 -13.35
C GLU A 307 27.81 14.52 -13.59
N VAL A 308 27.13 14.99 -12.54
CA VAL A 308 25.73 15.40 -12.64
C VAL A 308 25.72 16.83 -13.17
N ALA A 309 25.39 16.96 -14.46
CA ALA A 309 24.88 18.23 -14.99
C ALA A 309 23.70 18.67 -14.11
N GLY A 310 23.80 19.88 -13.56
CA GLY A 310 22.87 20.38 -12.54
C GLY A 310 21.40 20.18 -12.92
N ILE A 311 20.63 19.64 -11.98
CA ILE A 311 19.17 19.54 -12.12
C ILE A 311 18.63 20.97 -12.07
N ASP A 312 18.09 21.43 -13.19
CA ASP A 312 17.44 22.73 -13.29
C ASP A 312 16.18 22.69 -12.39
N PRO A 313 15.98 23.61 -11.43
CA PRO A 313 14.77 23.68 -10.61
C PRO A 313 13.47 23.69 -11.43
N ASN A 314 13.56 24.09 -12.70
CA ASN A 314 12.46 24.06 -13.65
C ASN A 314 12.02 22.64 -14.07
N GLU A 315 12.88 21.62 -13.97
CA GLU A 315 12.53 20.24 -14.32
C GLU A 315 11.50 19.64 -13.35
N ASP A 316 11.65 19.86 -12.04
CA ASP A 316 10.72 19.38 -11.02
C ASP A 316 9.33 20.05 -11.18
N VAL A 317 9.31 21.36 -11.44
CA VAL A 317 8.07 22.12 -11.71
C VAL A 317 7.34 21.57 -12.94
N ASN A 318 8.08 21.36 -14.03
CA ASN A 318 7.51 20.85 -15.27
C ASN A 318 7.02 19.41 -15.13
N GLU A 319 7.65 18.60 -14.29
CA GLU A 319 7.24 17.22 -14.05
C GLU A 319 5.99 17.16 -13.17
N VAL A 320 5.95 17.90 -12.05
CA VAL A 320 4.78 17.93 -11.15
C VAL A 320 3.52 18.38 -11.89
N ARG A 321 3.62 19.44 -12.68
CA ARG A 321 2.48 20.03 -13.41
C ARG A 321 1.86 19.06 -14.43
N LYS A 322 2.61 18.06 -14.91
CA LYS A 322 2.07 17.02 -15.79
C LYS A 322 1.08 16.12 -15.07
N TYR A 323 1.12 15.98 -13.75
CA TYR A 323 0.30 15.01 -13.03
C TYR A 323 -0.68 15.64 -12.04
N VAL A 324 -0.37 16.82 -11.50
CA VAL A 324 -1.24 17.54 -10.56
C VAL A 324 -1.35 19.00 -10.97
N THR A 325 -2.59 19.49 -10.99
CA THR A 325 -2.91 20.89 -11.34
C THR A 325 -3.56 21.63 -10.17
N HIS A 326 -4.36 20.93 -9.37
CA HIS A 326 -5.13 21.51 -8.29
C HIS A 326 -5.01 20.64 -7.04
N VAL A 327 -4.97 21.29 -5.88
CA VAL A 327 -5.02 20.64 -4.56
C VAL A 327 -6.19 21.21 -3.78
N LEU A 328 -7.15 20.34 -3.44
CA LEU A 328 -8.24 20.62 -2.52
C LEU A 328 -7.84 20.15 -1.13
N TYR A 329 -8.02 21.01 -0.14
CA TYR A 329 -7.53 20.74 1.20
C TYR A 329 -8.42 21.33 2.29
N LEU A 330 -8.33 20.73 3.48
CA LEU A 330 -8.90 21.26 4.73
C LEU A 330 -7.80 21.92 5.56
N GLU A 331 -8.21 22.87 6.40
CA GLU A 331 -7.34 23.44 7.45
C GLU A 331 -7.83 22.95 8.81
N GLY A 332 -6.90 22.44 9.62
CA GLY A 332 -7.22 21.87 10.92
C GLY A 332 -6.01 21.19 11.57
N GLU A 333 -6.23 20.64 12.75
CA GLU A 333 -5.23 19.81 13.42
C GLU A 333 -5.21 18.40 12.80
N GLY A 334 -4.02 17.84 12.61
CA GLY A 334 -3.83 16.50 12.04
C GLY A 334 -3.97 16.42 10.51
N VAL A 335 -4.33 17.50 9.82
CA VAL A 335 -4.33 17.55 8.34
C VAL A 335 -2.90 17.79 7.81
N PRO A 336 -2.60 17.38 6.56
CA PRO A 336 -1.34 17.72 5.92
C PRO A 336 -1.12 19.24 5.87
N LYS A 337 0.08 19.70 6.24
CA LYS A 337 0.42 21.13 6.16
C LYS A 337 0.46 21.59 4.71
N VAL A 338 -0.23 22.67 4.40
CA VAL A 338 -0.34 23.23 3.04
C VAL A 338 0.45 24.53 2.95
N ASN A 339 1.53 24.52 2.16
CA ASN A 339 2.28 25.72 1.81
C ASN A 339 1.90 26.21 0.41
N LYS A 340 1.07 27.26 0.35
CA LYS A 340 0.55 27.79 -0.92
C LYS A 340 1.63 28.36 -1.82
N THR A 341 2.68 28.97 -1.27
CA THR A 341 3.75 29.58 -2.09
C THR A 341 4.60 28.50 -2.74
N GLU A 342 4.90 27.42 -2.02
CA GLU A 342 5.65 26.27 -2.55
C GLU A 342 4.84 25.53 -3.63
N LEU A 343 3.55 25.28 -3.38
CA LEU A 343 2.67 24.65 -4.36
C LEU A 343 2.44 25.53 -5.60
N ALA A 344 2.31 26.84 -5.43
CA ALA A 344 2.23 27.77 -6.55
C ALA A 344 3.52 27.81 -7.38
N ALA A 345 4.69 27.69 -6.73
CA ALA A 345 5.98 27.59 -7.43
C ALA A 345 6.08 26.31 -8.28
N LEU A 346 5.42 25.23 -7.86
CA LEU A 346 5.26 23.99 -8.65
C LEU A 346 4.15 24.07 -9.72
N GLY A 347 3.47 25.21 -9.85
CA GLY A 347 2.37 25.41 -10.81
C GLY A 347 1.05 24.75 -10.40
N VAL A 348 0.85 24.52 -9.10
CA VAL A 348 -0.35 23.87 -8.54
C VAL A 348 -1.25 24.89 -7.82
N GLU A 349 -2.52 24.97 -8.23
CA GLU A 349 -3.51 25.86 -7.61
C GLU A 349 -4.11 25.20 -6.36
N CYS A 350 -4.17 25.94 -5.26
CA CYS A 350 -4.70 25.43 -3.98
C CYS A 350 -6.11 25.97 -3.72
N VAL A 351 -7.07 25.08 -3.48
CA VAL A 351 -8.46 25.43 -3.14
C VAL A 351 -8.77 24.95 -1.74
N ARG A 352 -9.05 25.89 -0.83
CA ARG A 352 -9.43 25.57 0.54
C ARG A 352 -10.91 25.20 0.59
N VAL A 353 -11.23 24.06 1.19
CA VAL A 353 -12.60 23.62 1.45
C VAL A 353 -12.88 23.69 2.95
N TYR A 354 -14.12 23.97 3.32
CA TYR A 354 -14.54 23.95 4.72
C TYR A 354 -14.86 22.53 5.18
N GLY A 355 -14.44 22.19 6.39
CA GLY A 355 -14.73 20.90 7.01
C GLY A 355 -15.70 21.02 8.18
N ARG A 356 -16.39 19.93 8.50
CA ARG A 356 -17.20 19.78 9.72
C ARG A 356 -16.55 18.75 10.64
N ARG A 357 -16.63 18.97 11.95
CA ARG A 357 -16.23 17.97 12.94
C ARG A 357 -17.42 17.04 13.22
N VAL A 358 -17.24 15.74 12.94
CA VAL A 358 -18.22 14.69 13.21
C VAL A 358 -17.51 13.63 14.05
N ASP A 359 -18.04 13.33 15.24
CA ASP A 359 -17.44 12.40 16.21
C ASP A 359 -15.97 12.71 16.55
N GLY A 360 -15.65 14.01 16.67
CA GLY A 360 -14.28 14.48 16.96
C GLY A 360 -13.32 14.44 15.76
N MET A 361 -13.72 13.87 14.63
CA MET A 361 -12.91 13.80 13.42
C MET A 361 -13.31 14.88 12.41
N LEU A 362 -12.30 15.54 11.82
CA LEU A 362 -12.54 16.50 10.74
C LEU A 362 -12.92 15.74 9.46
N ARG A 363 -14.01 16.15 8.82
CA ARG A 363 -14.48 15.64 7.53
C ARG A 363 -14.79 16.78 6.58
N TYR A 364 -14.67 16.53 5.28
CA TYR A 364 -15.10 17.49 4.27
C TYR A 364 -16.61 17.74 4.39
N ASP A 365 -17.01 19.00 4.28
CA ASP A 365 -18.40 19.34 4.03
C ASP A 365 -18.77 18.88 2.61
N GLU A 366 -19.80 18.04 2.47
CA GLU A 366 -20.17 17.44 1.18
C GLU A 366 -20.56 18.51 0.15
N ALA A 367 -21.44 19.44 0.53
CA ALA A 367 -21.87 20.54 -0.33
C ALA A 367 -20.70 21.47 -0.69
N GLY A 368 -19.85 21.81 0.27
CA GLY A 368 -18.65 22.61 0.04
C GLY A 368 -17.64 21.93 -0.88
N LEU A 369 -17.45 20.61 -0.75
CA LEU A 369 -16.55 19.85 -1.61
C LEU A 369 -17.10 19.74 -3.04
N VAL A 370 -18.39 19.47 -3.21
CA VAL A 370 -19.06 19.46 -4.51
C VAL A 370 -18.92 20.83 -5.19
N GLY A 371 -19.24 21.92 -4.49
CA GLY A 371 -19.11 23.27 -5.05
C GLY A 371 -17.67 23.62 -5.43
N ALA A 372 -16.67 23.18 -4.65
CA ALA A 372 -15.27 23.36 -4.99
C ALA A 372 -14.86 22.58 -6.26
N LEU A 373 -15.30 21.33 -6.38
CA LEU A 373 -15.05 20.51 -7.57
C LEU A 373 -15.74 21.10 -8.81
N GLU A 374 -17.00 21.50 -8.70
CA GLU A 374 -17.74 22.15 -9.78
C GLU A 374 -17.08 23.47 -10.21
N ALA A 375 -16.54 24.26 -9.28
CA ALA A 375 -15.82 25.48 -9.62
C ALA A 375 -14.54 25.19 -10.42
N VAL A 376 -13.78 24.16 -10.06
CA VAL A 376 -12.55 23.77 -10.78
C VAL A 376 -12.86 23.16 -12.15
N VAL A 377 -13.83 22.24 -12.20
CA VAL A 377 -14.24 21.56 -13.44
C VAL A 377 -14.96 22.53 -14.39
N GLY A 378 -15.85 23.38 -13.88
CA GLY A 378 -16.60 24.35 -14.65
C GLY A 378 -15.72 25.42 -15.30
N LYS A 379 -14.66 25.89 -14.62
CA LYS A 379 -13.62 26.74 -15.25
C LYS A 379 -13.02 26.06 -16.49
N ALA A 380 -12.79 24.75 -16.41
CA ALA A 380 -12.21 23.97 -17.49
C ALA A 380 -13.15 23.84 -18.70
N GLU A 381 -14.45 23.64 -18.47
CA GLU A 381 -15.47 23.60 -19.53
C GLU A 381 -15.61 24.94 -20.26
N VAL A 382 -15.59 26.07 -19.54
CA VAL A 382 -15.62 27.40 -20.15
C VAL A 382 -14.41 27.63 -21.07
N ILE A 383 -13.21 27.22 -20.65
CA ILE A 383 -11.99 27.30 -21.46
C ILE A 383 -12.11 26.45 -22.73
N ARG A 384 -12.68 25.24 -22.62
CA ARG A 384 -12.93 24.36 -23.77
C ARG A 384 -13.92 24.98 -24.77
N SER A 385 -15.04 25.51 -24.27
CA SER A 385 -16.07 26.14 -25.10
C SER A 385 -15.51 27.30 -25.93
N ARG A 386 -14.72 28.20 -25.30
CA ARG A 386 -14.04 29.33 -25.98
C ARG A 386 -13.06 28.90 -27.07
N ARG A 387 -12.37 27.76 -26.90
CA ARG A 387 -11.44 27.23 -27.92
C ARG A 387 -12.17 26.65 -29.13
N ASN A 388 -13.34 26.06 -28.93
CA ASN A 388 -14.14 25.51 -30.02
C ASN A 388 -14.73 26.63 -30.89
N THR A 389 -15.12 27.76 -30.29
CA THR A 389 -15.66 28.93 -31.03
C THR A 389 -14.61 29.73 -31.79
N SER A 390 -13.32 29.65 -31.43
CA SER A 390 -12.22 30.36 -32.11
C SER A 390 -11.60 29.57 -33.28
N ARG A 391 -12.03 28.32 -33.51
CA ARG A 391 -11.56 27.45 -34.61
C ARG A 391 -12.59 27.30 -35.73
N GLN A 392 -13.74 27.97 -35.61
CA GLN A 392 -14.67 28.25 -36.70
C GLN A 392 -14.37 29.63 -37.25
#